data_AF-A0A520FMJ8-F1
#
_entry.id   AF-A0A520FMJ8-F1
#
_cell.length_a   1.000
_cell.length_b   1.000
_cell.length_c   1.000
_cell.angle_alpha   90.00
_cell.angle_beta   90.00
_cell.angle_gamma   90.00
#
_symmetry.space_group_name_H-M   'P 1'
#
loop_
_entity.id
_entity.type
_entity.pdbx_description
1 polymer ?
#
loop_
_entity_poly.entity_id
_entity_poly.type
_entity_poly.pdbx_seq_one_letter_code
_entity_poly.pdbx_strand_id
1 'polypeptide(L)' 'MNAPTTDDIDTLAGEYVLGTLSAAARATVEARMAGEPALREAVQAWEARLLPLTAVVPPA' A
#
# COMPACT_ATOMS: atom_id res chain seq x y z
N MET A 1 0.00 -13.88 -20.10
CA MET A 1 -0.28 -13.56 -18.70
C MET A 1 0.94 -12.81 -18.19
N ASN A 2 0.88 -11.49 -18.04
CA ASN A 2 1.97 -10.73 -17.41
C ASN A 2 1.76 -10.85 -15.91
N ALA A 3 2.66 -11.56 -15.22
CA ALA A 3 2.71 -11.50 -13.77
C ALA A 3 3.07 -10.04 -13.39
N PRO A 4 2.40 -9.43 -12.39
CA PRO A 4 2.80 -8.13 -11.90
C PRO A 4 4.26 -8.21 -11.44
N THR A 5 5.08 -7.24 -11.84
CA THR A 5 6.47 -7.17 -11.40
C THR A 5 6.52 -6.65 -9.96
N THR A 6 7.61 -6.90 -9.24
CA THR A 6 7.79 -6.39 -7.87
C THR A 6 7.65 -4.85 -7.81
N ASP A 7 8.04 -4.15 -8.87
CA ASP A 7 7.94 -2.69 -9.00
C ASP A 7 6.47 -2.21 -9.10
N ASP A 8 5.63 -2.95 -9.83
CA ASP A 8 4.17 -2.70 -9.88
C ASP A 8 3.52 -2.87 -8.50
N ILE A 9 3.98 -3.87 -7.73
CA ILE A 9 3.46 -4.16 -6.40
C ILE A 9 3.86 -3.06 -5.41
N ASP A 10 5.11 -2.58 -5.44
CA ASP A 10 5.58 -1.51 -4.57
C ASP A 10 4.88 -0.19 -4.87
N THR A 11 4.72 0.15 -6.15
CA THR A 11 3.98 1.34 -6.58
C THR A 11 2.54 1.30 -6.10
N LEU A 12 1.84 0.18 -6.33
CA LEU A 12 0.46 0.01 -5.91
C LEU A 12 0.29 0.05 -4.39
N ALA A 13 1.23 -0.53 -3.64
CA ALA A 13 1.24 -0.47 -2.19
C ALA A 13 1.44 0.96 -1.68
N GLY A 14 2.35 1.72 -2.30
CA GLY A 14 2.56 3.13 -1.98
C GLY A 14 1.30 3.98 -2.19
N GLU A 15 0.65 3.84 -3.34
CA GLU A 15 -0.61 4.56 -3.63
C GLU A 15 -1.75 4.16 -2.67
N TYR A 16 -1.82 2.88 -2.29
CA TYR A 16 -2.80 2.38 -1.32
C TYR A 16 -2.59 2.99 0.06
N VAL A 17 -1.34 2.99 0.56
CA VAL A 17 -1.00 3.50 1.89
C VAL A 17 -1.12 5.02 1.96
N LEU A 18 -0.68 5.73 0.92
CA LEU A 18 -0.81 7.20 0.83
C LEU A 18 -2.26 7.65 0.63
N GLY A 19 -3.18 6.73 0.28
CA GLY A 19 -4.58 7.03 0.06
C GLY A 19 -4.86 7.80 -1.23
N THR A 20 -3.96 7.73 -2.22
CA THR A 20 -4.14 8.38 -3.54
C THR A 20 -5.02 7.58 -4.48
N LEU A 21 -5.29 6.31 -4.16
CA LEU A 21 -6.20 5.45 -4.91
C LEU A 21 -7.67 5.87 -4.76
N SER A 22 -8.42 5.72 -5.85
CA SER A 22 -9.89 5.80 -5.80
C SER A 22 -10.48 4.66 -4.96
N ALA A 23 -11.70 4.84 -4.44
CA ALA A 23 -12.37 3.82 -3.63
C ALA A 23 -12.49 2.45 -4.33
N ALA A 24 -12.73 2.45 -5.66
CA ALA A 24 -12.80 1.23 -6.45
C ALA A 24 -11.44 0.53 -6.59
N ALA A 25 -10.37 1.31 -6.81
CA ALA A 25 -9.00 0.78 -6.85
C ALA A 25 -8.60 0.22 -5.49
N ARG A 26 -8.94 0.91 -4.39
CA ARG A 26 -8.70 0.45 -3.02
C ARG A 26 -9.33 -0.91 -2.74
N ALA A 27 -10.61 -1.09 -3.08
CA ALA A 27 -11.31 -2.36 -2.90
C ALA A 27 -10.67 -3.50 -3.71
N THR A 28 -10.12 -3.19 -4.89
CA THR A 28 -9.41 -4.17 -5.72
C THR A 28 -8.09 -4.59 -5.07
N VAL A 29 -7.33 -3.64 -4.51
CA VAL A 29 -6.10 -3.93 -3.77
C VAL A 29 -6.39 -4.78 -2.53
N GLU A 30 -7.46 -4.47 -1.79
CA GLU A 30 -7.90 -5.26 -0.62
C GLU A 30 -8.28 -6.70 -0.99
N ALA A 31 -9.02 -6.89 -2.09
CA ALA A 31 -9.32 -8.22 -2.60
C ALA A 31 -8.04 -8.99 -3.02
N ARG A 32 -7.10 -8.31 -3.68
CA ARG A 32 -5.81 -8.89 -4.10
C ARG A 32 -4.92 -9.25 -2.92
N MET A 33 -4.90 -8.43 -1.87
CA MET A 33 -4.12 -8.67 -0.65
C MET A 33 -4.50 -9.98 0.05
N ALA A 34 -5.69 -10.54 -0.18
CA ALA A 34 -6.06 -11.85 0.34
C ALA A 34 -5.28 -13.00 -0.34
N GLY A 35 -5.00 -12.88 -1.64
CA GLY A 35 -4.32 -13.90 -2.45
C GLY A 35 -2.85 -13.62 -2.74
N GLU A 36 -2.38 -12.38 -2.57
CA GLU A 36 -1.03 -11.94 -2.91
C GLU A 36 -0.27 -11.48 -1.65
N PRO A 37 0.50 -12.37 -0.97
CA PRO A 37 1.22 -12.01 0.24
C PRO A 37 2.29 -10.93 0.00
N ALA A 38 2.93 -10.91 -1.18
CA ALA A 38 3.92 -9.88 -1.54
C ALA A 38 3.33 -8.46 -1.53
N LEU A 39 2.07 -8.29 -1.95
CA LEU A 39 1.36 -7.00 -1.89
C LEU A 39 1.12 -6.57 -0.45
N ARG A 40 0.76 -7.51 0.43
CA ARG A 40 0.60 -7.25 1.86
C ARG A 40 1.91 -6.84 2.52
N GLU A 41 3.01 -7.52 2.20
CA GLU A 41 4.34 -7.18 2.70
C GLU A 41 4.80 -5.79 2.23
N ALA A 42 4.55 -5.45 0.96
CA ALA A 42 4.84 -4.11 0.44
C ALA A 42 4.02 -3.02 1.15
N VAL A 43 2.73 -3.26 1.39
CA VAL A 43 1.87 -2.33 2.16
C VAL A 43 2.41 -2.14 3.58
N GLN A 44 2.77 -3.23 4.27
CA GLN A 44 3.36 -3.15 5.62
C GLN A 44 4.71 -2.41 5.63
N ALA A 45 5.55 -2.63 4.61
CA ALA A 45 6.81 -1.91 4.47
C ALA A 45 6.58 -0.40 4.29
N TRP A 46 5.57 -0.02 3.50
CA TRP A 46 5.16 1.38 3.34
C TRP A 46 4.61 1.99 4.64
N GLU A 47 3.75 1.28 5.36
CA GLU A 47 3.26 1.70 6.68
C GLU A 47 4.40 1.89 7.69
N ALA A 48 5.38 0.97 7.72
CA ALA A 48 6.57 1.05 8.55
C ALA A 48 7.46 2.26 8.22
N ARG A 49 7.52 2.66 6.95
CA ARG A 49 8.25 3.87 6.50
C ARG A 49 7.55 5.16 6.89
N LEU A 50 6.22 5.15 7.03
CA LEU A 50 5.41 6.33 7.39
C LEU A 50 5.16 6.47 8.90
N LEU A 51 5.24 5.37 9.65
CA LEU A 51 5.20 5.35 11.12
C LEU A 51 6.13 6.38 11.81
N PRO A 52 7.38 6.63 11.37
CA PRO A 52 8.22 7.65 12.00
C PRO A 52 7.78 9.11 11.74
N LEU A 53 6.83 9.38 10.85
CA LEU A 53 6.33 10.75 10.55
C LEU A 53 5.07 11.14 11.32
N THR A 54 4.30 10.18 11.86
CA THR A 54 3.11 10.50 12.68
C THR A 54 3.45 11.01 14.08
N ALA A 55 4.70 10.83 14.53
CA ALA A 55 5.18 11.34 15.83
C ALA A 55 5.47 12.86 15.83
N VAL A 56 5.43 13.54 14.68
CA VAL A 56 5.86 14.95 14.54
C VAL A 56 4.68 15.92 14.34
N VAL A 57 3.44 15.43 14.25
CA VAL A 57 2.27 16.32 14.15
C VAL A 57 1.65 16.47 15.55
N PRO A 58 1.91 17.56 16.29
CA PRO A 58 1.13 17.86 17.47
C PRO A 58 -0.35 18.03 17.06
N PRO A 59 -1.31 17.44 17.79
CA PRO A 59 -2.72 17.71 17.56
C PRO A 59 -2.98 19.22 17.75
N ALA A 60 -3.74 19.81 16.83
CA ALA A 60 -4.15 21.21 16.87
C ALA A 60 -5.16 21.49 17.98
#